data_AF-A0A6I6EUR4-F1
#
_entry.id   AF-A0A6I6EUR4-F1
#
_cell.length_a   1.000
_cell.length_b   1.000
_cell.length_c   1.000
_cell.angle_alpha   90.00
_cell.angle_beta   90.00
_cell.angle_gamma   90.00
#
_symmetry.space_group_name_H-M   'P 1'
#
loop_
_entity.id
_entity.type
_entity.pdbx_description
1 polymer ?
#
loop_
_entity_poly.entity_id
_entity_poly.type
_entity_poly.pdbx_seq_one_letter_code
_entity_poly.pdbx_strand_id
1 'polypeptide(L)'
;MQEDAKVIVQVDKTVVKVTGLKVKGLNIQQLEEIINDKLKSAIRIIGVTGNSLEMDVYGVEEEDILREEDGLIKAIALAEGIKVSDVSKLSSVKKIQTVGINSIPEYIENGCMGERWQRRD
;
A
#
# COMPACT_ATOMS: atom_id res chain seq x y z
N MET A 1 33.71 24.10 -10.03
CA MET A 1 32.47 23.65 -9.38
C MET A 1 32.09 22.35 -10.05
N GLN A 2 32.20 21.24 -9.33
CA GLN A 2 31.77 19.93 -9.82
C GLN A 2 30.34 19.77 -9.31
N GLU A 3 29.36 19.76 -10.20
CA GLU A 3 27.97 19.52 -9.80
C GLU A 3 27.85 18.05 -9.40
N ASP A 4 27.75 17.79 -8.09
CA ASP A 4 27.36 16.49 -7.56
C ASP A 4 26.03 16.06 -8.19
N ALA A 5 26.09 15.06 -9.07
CA ALA A 5 24.91 14.45 -9.65
C ALA A 5 24.08 13.78 -8.55
N LYS A 6 23.01 14.46 -8.11
CA LYS A 6 22.07 13.92 -7.12
C LYS A 6 21.14 12.92 -7.80
N VAL A 7 21.39 11.62 -7.61
CA VAL A 7 20.46 10.56 -8.01
C VAL A 7 19.38 10.43 -6.92
N ILE A 8 18.14 10.76 -7.28
CA ILE A 8 16.96 10.64 -6.42
C ILE A 8 16.15 9.46 -6.92
N VAL A 9 15.87 8.49 -6.05
CA VAL A 9 14.98 7.36 -6.36
C VAL A 9 13.61 7.69 -5.78
N GLN A 10 12.66 8.00 -6.67
CA GLN A 10 11.27 8.26 -6.29
C GLN A 10 10.47 6.96 -6.43
N VAL A 11 9.82 6.54 -5.34
CA VAL A 11 8.89 5.40 -5.34
C VAL A 11 7.50 5.96 -5.06
N ASP A 12 6.70 6.11 -6.11
CA ASP A 12 5.36 6.67 -6.00
C ASP A 12 4.31 5.57 -5.78
N LYS A 13 4.32 5.04 -4.56
CA LYS A 13 3.50 3.90 -4.15
C LYS A 13 2.97 4.11 -2.75
N THR A 14 1.69 3.88 -2.56
CA THR A 14 0.99 3.92 -1.28
C THR A 14 0.50 2.53 -0.93
N VAL A 15 0.90 2.03 0.25
CA VAL A 15 0.48 0.75 0.79
C VAL A 15 -0.80 0.95 1.59
N VAL A 16 -1.86 0.24 1.20
CA VAL A 16 -3.16 0.29 1.85
C VAL A 16 -3.46 -1.06 2.47
N LYS A 17 -3.83 -1.04 3.75
CA LYS A 17 -4.24 -2.22 4.49
C LYS A 17 -5.64 -2.04 5.04
N VAL A 18 -6.55 -2.93 4.65
CA VAL A 18 -7.94 -2.95 5.09
C VAL A 18 -8.14 -4.10 6.06
N THR A 19 -8.84 -3.86 7.17
CA THR A 19 -9.14 -4.87 8.19
C THR A 19 -10.62 -4.89 8.51
N GLY A 20 -11.11 -5.96 9.14
CA GLY A 20 -12.53 -6.15 9.44
C GLY A 20 -13.31 -6.78 8.29
N LEU A 21 -12.60 -7.35 7.31
CA LEU A 21 -13.21 -8.08 6.20
C LEU A 21 -13.41 -9.55 6.60
N LYS A 22 -14.28 -10.28 5.92
CA LYS A 22 -14.31 -11.74 5.99
C LYS A 22 -14.14 -12.28 4.59
N VAL A 23 -12.96 -12.83 4.33
CA VAL A 23 -12.56 -13.27 3.00
C VAL A 23 -12.69 -14.79 2.88
N LYS A 24 -13.43 -15.26 1.88
CA LYS A 24 -13.60 -16.68 1.55
C LYS A 24 -13.75 -16.86 0.04
N GLY A 25 -12.77 -17.50 -0.59
CA GLY A 25 -12.79 -17.75 -2.04
C GLY A 25 -12.74 -16.45 -2.83
N LEU A 26 -11.64 -15.69 -2.66
CA LEU A 26 -11.46 -14.39 -3.29
C LEU A 26 -10.93 -14.52 -4.72
N ASN A 27 -11.60 -13.86 -5.66
CA ASN A 27 -11.04 -13.63 -6.98
C ASN A 27 -10.18 -12.35 -6.95
N ILE A 28 -8.86 -12.53 -6.91
CA ILE A 28 -7.91 -11.41 -6.81
C ILE A 28 -7.96 -10.52 -8.05
N GLN A 29 -8.07 -11.10 -9.25
CA GLN A 29 -8.09 -10.32 -10.50
C GLN A 29 -9.31 -9.41 -10.57
N GLN A 30 -10.48 -9.94 -10.21
CA GLN A 30 -11.72 -9.16 -10.13
C GLN A 30 -11.62 -8.03 -9.10
N LEU A 31 -11.04 -8.30 -7.93
CA LEU A 31 -10.83 -7.29 -6.90
C LEU A 31 -9.87 -6.19 -7.39
N GLU A 32 -8.81 -6.56 -8.11
CA GLU A 32 -7.89 -5.61 -8.73
C GLU A 32 -8.59 -4.76 -9.79
N GLU A 33 -9.45 -5.32 -10.62
CA GLU A 33 -10.23 -4.56 -11.59
C GLU A 33 -11.19 -3.57 -10.90
N ILE A 34 -11.95 -4.01 -9.89
CA ILE A 34 -12.91 -3.18 -9.17
C ILE A 34 -12.23 -1.97 -8.51
N ILE A 35 -11.11 -2.20 -7.81
CA ILE A 35 -10.41 -1.13 -7.11
C ILE A 35 -9.66 -0.24 -8.11
N ASN A 36 -9.07 -0.81 -9.18
CA ASN A 36 -8.47 -0.03 -10.26
C ASN A 36 -9.50 0.92 -10.88
N ASP A 37 -10.73 0.45 -11.11
CA ASP A 37 -11.79 1.26 -11.67
C ASP A 37 -12.25 2.38 -10.73
N LYS A 38 -12.22 2.14 -9.41
CA LYS A 38 -12.58 3.14 -8.40
C LYS A 38 -11.50 4.20 -8.21
N LEU A 39 -10.23 3.81 -8.15
CA LEU A 39 -9.10 4.71 -7.89
C LEU A 39 -8.47 5.28 -9.17
N LYS A 40 -8.81 4.74 -10.34
CA LYS A 40 -8.19 5.05 -11.64
C LYS A 40 -6.66 5.02 -11.60
N SER A 41 -6.15 4.07 -10.82
CA SER A 41 -4.74 3.92 -10.50
C SER A 41 -4.34 2.44 -10.60
N ALA A 42 -3.12 2.20 -11.05
CA ALA A 42 -2.56 0.86 -11.02
C ALA A 42 -2.50 0.36 -9.58
N ILE A 43 -2.98 -0.85 -9.37
CA ILE A 43 -2.98 -1.47 -8.05
C ILE A 43 -2.50 -2.91 -8.13
N ARG A 44 -2.02 -3.41 -7.00
CA ARG A 44 -1.61 -4.81 -6.85
C ARG A 44 -1.94 -5.32 -5.47
N ILE A 45 -2.66 -6.44 -5.39
CA ILE A 45 -2.88 -7.12 -4.11
C ILE A 45 -1.59 -7.84 -3.70
N ILE A 46 -1.13 -7.58 -2.48
CA ILE A 46 0.11 -8.12 -1.92
C ILE A 46 -0.18 -9.23 -0.91
N GLY A 47 -1.24 -9.06 -0.12
CA GLY A 47 -1.57 -9.99 0.94
C GLY A 47 -3.07 -10.09 1.16
N VAL A 48 -3.55 -11.33 1.32
CA VAL A 48 -4.93 -11.61 1.68
C VAL A 48 -4.90 -12.56 2.88
N THR A 49 -5.59 -12.17 3.95
CA THR A 49 -5.85 -13.05 5.09
C THR A 49 -7.37 -13.23 5.24
N GLY A 50 -7.79 -14.11 6.15
CA GLY A 50 -9.22 -14.28 6.42
C GLY A 50 -9.91 -13.00 6.93
N ASN A 51 -9.16 -12.02 7.46
CA ASN A 51 -9.70 -10.78 8.02
C ASN A 51 -9.10 -9.47 7.50
N SER A 52 -8.15 -9.55 6.56
CA SER A 52 -7.45 -8.37 6.05
C SER A 52 -7.04 -8.49 4.60
N LEU A 53 -6.93 -7.34 3.95
CA LEU A 53 -6.42 -7.17 2.60
C LEU A 53 -5.28 -6.14 2.64
N GLU A 54 -4.18 -6.41 1.95
CA GLU A 54 -3.07 -5.50 1.78
C GLU A 54 -2.77 -5.33 0.30
N MET A 55 -2.64 -4.08 -0.14
CA MET A 55 -2.44 -3.73 -1.53
C MET A 55 -1.50 -2.55 -1.71
N ASP A 56 -0.87 -2.53 -2.86
CA ASP A 56 -0.11 -1.40 -3.38
C ASP A 56 -0.99 -0.57 -4.31
N VAL A 57 -0.96 0.74 -4.16
CA VAL A 57 -1.62 1.71 -5.05
C VAL A 57 -0.55 2.66 -5.58
N TYR A 58 -0.47 2.83 -6.90
CA TYR A 58 0.59 3.62 -7.54
C TYR A 58 0.08 5.00 -7.97
N GLY A 59 0.85 6.06 -7.72
CA GLY A 59 0.48 7.41 -8.17
C GLY A 59 -0.72 8.03 -7.46
N VAL A 60 -1.03 7.59 -6.23
CA VAL A 60 -2.10 8.17 -5.40
C VAL A 60 -1.55 8.51 -4.03
N GLU A 61 -1.81 9.72 -3.57
CA GLU A 61 -1.40 10.22 -2.25
C GLU A 61 -2.22 9.58 -1.11
N GLU A 62 -1.65 9.59 0.10
CA GLU A 62 -2.33 9.05 1.29
C GLU A 62 -3.63 9.80 1.56
N GLU A 63 -3.62 11.13 1.46
CA GLU A 63 -4.76 11.97 1.78
C GLU A 63 -5.94 11.71 0.84
N ASP A 64 -5.68 11.42 -0.43
CA ASP A 64 -6.73 11.13 -1.40
C ASP A 64 -7.39 9.78 -1.14
N ILE A 65 -6.61 8.77 -0.73
CA ILE A 65 -7.13 7.46 -0.32
C ILE A 65 -7.95 7.57 0.96
N LEU A 66 -7.50 8.37 1.94
CA LEU A 66 -8.23 8.58 3.19
C LEU A 66 -9.53 9.35 2.98
N ARG A 67 -9.57 10.34 2.08
CA ARG A 67 -10.81 11.05 1.72
C ARG A 67 -11.84 10.12 1.08
N GLU A 68 -11.39 9.11 0.34
CA GLU A 68 -12.23 8.12 -0.35
C GLU A 68 -12.37 6.79 0.43
N GLU A 69 -12.04 6.76 1.72
CA GLU A 69 -12.03 5.53 2.55
C GLU A 69 -13.33 4.73 2.41
N ASP A 70 -14.49 5.37 2.63
CA ASP A 70 -15.79 4.72 2.52
C ASP A 70 -16.06 4.19 1.10
N GLY A 71 -15.65 4.95 0.09
CA GLY A 71 -15.80 4.57 -1.31
C GLY A 71 -14.97 3.35 -1.67
N LEU A 72 -13.74 3.28 -1.13
CA LEU A 72 -12.82 2.17 -1.32
C LEU A 72 -13.32 0.90 -0.60
N ILE A 73 -13.77 1.02 0.65
CA ILE A 73 -14.33 -0.12 1.41
C ILE A 73 -15.56 -0.68 0.70
N LYS A 74 -16.46 0.19 0.19
CA LYS A 74 -17.62 -0.23 -0.59
C LYS A 74 -17.22 -0.94 -1.89
N ALA A 75 -16.21 -0.45 -2.60
CA ALA A 75 -15.72 -1.10 -3.80
C ALA A 75 -15.17 -2.50 -3.49
N ILE A 76 -14.36 -2.63 -2.43
CA ILE A 76 -13.85 -3.93 -1.96
C ILE A 76 -15.00 -4.89 -1.61
N ALA A 77 -16.10 -4.37 -1.06
CA ALA A 77 -17.29 -5.16 -0.72
C ALA A 77 -18.00 -5.79 -1.95
N LEU A 78 -17.80 -5.24 -3.14
CA LEU A 78 -18.41 -5.74 -4.38
C LEU A 78 -17.69 -6.97 -4.93
N ALA A 79 -16.45 -7.23 -4.50
CA ALA A 79 -15.69 -8.38 -4.97
C ALA A 79 -16.25 -9.68 -4.41
N GLU A 80 -16.30 -10.71 -5.26
CA GLU A 80 -16.76 -12.02 -4.84
C GLU A 80 -15.85 -12.62 -3.78
N GLY A 81 -16.47 -13.20 -2.75
CA GLY A 81 -15.76 -13.81 -1.64
C GLY A 81 -15.36 -12.83 -0.54
N ILE A 82 -15.74 -11.55 -0.62
CA ILE A 82 -15.57 -10.58 0.47
C ILE A 82 -16.92 -10.32 1.14
N LYS A 83 -16.95 -10.44 2.47
CA LYS A 83 -18.02 -9.91 3.31
C LYS A 83 -17.46 -8.84 4.22
N VAL A 84 -17.96 -7.62 4.12
CA VAL A 84 -17.57 -6.51 4.97
C VAL A 84 -18.31 -6.64 6.31
N SER A 85 -17.60 -6.46 7.43
CA SER A 85 -18.24 -6.32 8.75
C SER A 85 -18.45 -4.86 9.11
N ASP A 86 -19.31 -4.59 10.09
CA ASP A 86 -19.62 -3.23 10.56
C ASP A 86 -18.41 -2.47 11.16
N VAL A 87 -17.29 -3.16 11.40
CA VAL A 87 -16.03 -2.56 11.93
C VAL A 87 -14.95 -2.40 10.87
N SER A 88 -15.30 -2.53 9.59
CA SER A 88 -14.33 -2.44 8.50
C SER A 88 -13.78 -1.02 8.36
N LYS A 89 -12.46 -0.90 8.31
CA LYS A 89 -11.74 0.38 8.18
C LYS A 89 -10.40 0.20 7.49
N LEU A 90 -9.87 1.29 6.92
CA LEU A 90 -8.48 1.36 6.52
C LEU A 90 -7.61 1.34 7.79
N SER A 91 -6.91 0.23 8.00
CA SER A 91 -6.01 0.08 9.15
C SER A 91 -4.69 0.83 8.98
N SER A 92 -4.25 1.03 7.74
CA SER A 92 -3.04 1.76 7.39
C SER A 92 -3.12 2.21 5.94
N VAL A 93 -2.75 3.47 5.70
CA VAL A 93 -2.47 4.05 4.38
C VAL A 93 -1.12 4.72 4.52
N LYS A 94 -0.09 4.22 3.82
CA LYS A 94 1.29 4.73 3.96
C LYS A 94 1.98 4.80 2.61
N LYS A 95 2.35 6.00 2.19
CA LYS A 95 3.19 6.26 1.04
C LYS A 95 4.62 5.85 1.36
N ILE A 96 5.24 5.18 0.41
CA ILE A 96 6.65 4.80 0.52
C ILE A 96 7.48 6.09 0.50
N GLN A 97 8.34 6.24 1.51
CA GLN A 97 9.19 7.40 1.63
C GLN A 97 10.20 7.46 0.48
N THR A 98 10.31 8.64 -0.14
CA THR A 98 11.38 8.94 -1.09
C THR A 98 12.65 9.24 -0.30
N VAL A 99 13.75 8.59 -0.66
CA VAL A 99 15.04 8.77 0.02
C VAL A 99 16.12 9.04 -1.01
N GLY A 100 16.99 10.01 -0.74
CA GLY A 100 18.17 10.22 -1.57
C GLY A 100 19.08 9.00 -1.51
N ILE A 101 19.76 8.67 -2.61
CA ILE A 101 20.66 7.50 -2.65
C ILE A 101 21.77 7.58 -1.60
N ASN A 102 22.24 8.80 -1.32
CA ASN A 102 23.28 9.09 -0.33
C ASN A 102 22.75 8.98 1.12
N SER A 103 21.44 8.88 1.32
CA SER A 103 20.83 8.72 2.62
C SER A 103 20.58 7.24 2.96
N ILE A 104 20.77 6.32 2.00
CA ILE A 104 20.56 4.88 2.23
C ILE A 104 21.55 4.41 3.32
N PRO A 105 21.08 3.87 4.46
CA PRO A 105 21.96 3.43 5.55
C PRO A 105 22.93 2.36 5.04
N GLU A 106 24.14 2.24 5.58
CA GLU A 106 25.08 1.20 5.12
C GLU A 106 24.53 -0.22 5.30
N TYR A 107 24.98 -1.14 4.45
CA TYR A 107 24.61 -2.55 4.57
C TYR A 107 25.34 -3.18 5.76
N ILE A 108 24.60 -3.92 6.59
CA ILE A 108 25.15 -4.65 7.73
C ILE A 108 25.06 -6.14 7.40
N GLU A 109 26.21 -6.80 7.28
CA GLU A 109 26.30 -8.23 7.03
C GLU A 109 25.61 -9.02 8.17
N ASN A 110 24.74 -9.96 7.82
CA ASN A 110 23.84 -10.68 8.74
C ASN A 110 22.84 -9.81 9.53
N GLY A 111 22.72 -8.52 9.21
CA GLY A 111 21.75 -7.62 9.81
C GLY A 111 20.36 -7.77 9.19
N CYS A 112 19.31 -7.48 9.97
CA CYS A 112 17.95 -7.44 9.44
C CYS A 112 17.81 -6.24 8.49
N MET A 113 17.39 -6.53 7.26
CA MET A 113 17.17 -5.50 6.23
C MET A 113 16.12 -4.47 6.65
N GLY A 114 15.11 -4.86 7.44
CA GLY A 114 14.10 -3.94 7.96
C GLY A 114 14.63 -3.03 9.06
N GLU A 115 15.40 -3.58 10.01
CA GLU A 115 16.00 -2.81 11.11
C GLU A 115 17.01 -1.77 10.61
N ARG A 116 17.68 -2.05 9.49
CA ARG A 116 18.58 -1.10 8.81
C ARG A 116 17.90 0.26 8.56
N TRP A 117 16.60 0.27 8.29
CA TRP A 117 15.84 1.49 7.99
C TRP A 117 15.17 2.13 9.21
N GLN A 118 15.11 1.45 10.36
CA GLN A 118 14.42 1.94 11.56
C GLN A 118 15.23 2.95 12.39
N ARG A 119 16.53 3.12 12.11
CA ARG A 119 17.42 4.05 12.84
C ARG A 119 17.34 5.50 12.37
N ARG A 120 16.25 5.91 11.73
CA ARG A 120 16.06 7.28 11.26
C ARG A 120 15.09 7.99 12.21
N ASP A 121 15.64 8.87 13.05
CA ASP A 121 14.88 9.88 13.81
C ASP A 121 14.44 11.03 12.87
#